data_AF-A0AA42UJR6-F1
#
_entry.id   AF-A0AA42UJR6-F1
#
_cell.length_a   1.000
_cell.length_b   1.000
_cell.length_c   1.000
_cell.angle_alpha   90.00
_cell.angle_beta   90.00
_cell.angle_gamma   90.00
#
_symmetry.space_group_name_H-M   'P 1'
#
loop_
_entity.id
_entity.type
_entity.pdbx_description
1 polymer ?
#
loop_
_entity_poly.entity_id
_entity_poly.type
_entity_poly.pdbx_seq_one_letter_code
_entity_poly.pdbx_strand_id
1 'polypeptide(L)'
;MNQHLVPGQGDAPLIKGIACLLSAERVTELTSLLGKGGPHQVRGASPLAVVTALAIHIEQHRLDRTLLPIYQGREQLMAGAADLLGREASFEDQDAFRLLALLLDKLLRGGGDSRQAKLDGLTPSVMEQRALAAISPNTGSVVRGSWRRKSRNQLGHASWLDVVEAALWCFWHGD
;
A
#
# COMPACT_ATOMS: atom_id res chain seq x y z
N MET A 1 7.95 -26.13 -10.18
CA MET A 1 6.67 -25.41 -9.96
C MET A 1 5.93 -26.09 -8.82
N ASN A 2 6.14 -25.66 -7.57
CA ASN A 2 5.43 -26.21 -6.42
C ASN A 2 4.17 -25.38 -6.16
N GLN A 3 3.02 -25.92 -6.59
CA GLN A 3 1.70 -25.41 -6.27
C GLN A 3 1.28 -25.92 -4.88
N HIS A 4 1.72 -25.23 -3.83
CA HIS A 4 1.06 -25.32 -2.51
C HIS A 4 0.43 -23.96 -2.18
N LEU A 5 -0.41 -23.48 -3.11
CA LEU A 5 -1.35 -22.41 -2.82
C LEU A 5 -2.58 -23.04 -2.18
N VAL A 6 -2.91 -22.58 -0.97
CA VAL A 6 -4.13 -22.90 -0.25
C VAL A 6 -5.34 -22.75 -1.18
N PRO A 7 -6.30 -23.70 -1.21
CA PRO A 7 -7.43 -23.61 -2.12
C PRO A 7 -8.29 -22.39 -1.75
N GLY A 8 -8.38 -21.42 -2.66
CA GLY A 8 -9.12 -20.15 -2.49
C GLY A 8 -8.39 -18.90 -3.01
N GLN A 9 -7.06 -18.95 -3.21
CA GLN A 9 -6.25 -17.78 -3.62
C GLN A 9 -6.18 -17.53 -5.14
N GLY A 10 -7.32 -17.64 -5.83
CA GLY A 10 -7.48 -17.03 -7.15
C GLY A 10 -7.41 -15.49 -7.08
N ASP A 11 -7.82 -14.91 -5.94
CA ASP A 11 -8.34 -13.54 -5.88
C ASP A 11 -7.49 -12.49 -5.11
N ALA A 12 -6.24 -12.81 -4.77
CA ALA A 12 -5.34 -11.91 -4.01
C ALA A 12 -4.13 -11.42 -4.85
N PRO A 13 -4.32 -10.54 -5.86
CA PRO A 13 -3.26 -10.03 -6.74
C PRO A 13 -2.06 -9.43 -6.01
N LEU A 14 -2.24 -8.71 -4.90
CA LEU A 14 -1.11 -8.11 -4.15
C LEU A 14 -0.22 -9.16 -3.51
N ILE A 15 -0.80 -10.21 -2.92
CA ILE A 15 -0.04 -11.30 -2.30
C ILE A 15 0.76 -12.05 -3.36
N LYS A 16 0.15 -12.30 -4.53
CA LYS A 16 0.86 -12.90 -5.67
C LYS A 16 1.99 -12.00 -6.14
N GLY A 17 1.74 -10.70 -6.29
CA GLY A 17 2.75 -9.72 -6.70
C GLY A 17 3.94 -9.68 -5.75
N ILE A 18 3.70 -9.64 -4.44
CA ILE A 18 4.77 -9.72 -3.43
C ILE A 18 5.56 -11.01 -3.60
N ALA A 19 4.91 -12.17 -3.69
CA ALA A 19 5.59 -13.45 -3.84
C ALA A 19 6.51 -13.49 -5.07
N CYS A 20 6.11 -12.87 -6.19
CA CYS A 20 6.92 -12.79 -7.40
C CYS A 20 8.20 -11.93 -7.26
N LEU A 21 8.24 -11.02 -6.29
CA LEU A 21 9.40 -10.14 -6.05
C LEU A 21 10.41 -10.70 -5.04
N LEU A 22 10.07 -11.80 -4.36
CA LEU A 22 10.86 -12.35 -3.27
C LEU A 22 11.80 -13.46 -3.75
N SER A 23 12.94 -13.59 -3.05
CA SER A 23 13.77 -14.79 -3.14
C SER A 23 13.04 -16.01 -2.59
N ALA A 24 13.48 -17.22 -2.95
CA ALA A 24 12.87 -18.47 -2.47
C ALA A 24 12.78 -18.54 -0.93
N GLU A 25 13.83 -18.10 -0.22
CA GLU A 25 13.85 -18.05 1.25
C GLU A 25 12.78 -17.10 1.82
N ARG A 26 12.59 -15.95 1.19
CA ARG A 26 11.61 -14.93 1.62
C ARG A 26 10.18 -15.32 1.28
N VAL A 27 9.98 -16.16 0.26
CA VAL A 27 8.66 -16.78 -0.03
C VAL A 27 8.24 -17.74 1.09
N THR A 28 9.18 -18.47 1.71
CA THR A 28 8.87 -19.31 2.88
C THR A 28 8.44 -18.45 4.08
N GLU A 29 9.12 -17.32 4.32
CA GLU A 29 8.69 -16.35 5.34
C GLU A 29 7.29 -15.80 5.06
N LEU A 30 7.01 -15.40 3.81
CA LEU A 30 5.68 -14.94 3.38
C LEU A 30 4.60 -16.01 3.65
N THR A 31 4.85 -17.27 3.27
CA THR A 31 3.92 -18.38 3.52
C THR A 31 3.65 -18.56 5.02
N SER A 32 4.69 -18.46 5.86
CA SER A 32 4.54 -18.52 7.32
C SER A 32 3.68 -17.38 7.86
N LEU A 33 3.87 -16.16 7.34
CA LEU A 33 3.07 -14.99 7.72
C LEU A 33 1.59 -15.16 7.34
N LEU A 34 1.32 -15.71 6.14
CA LEU A 34 -0.05 -15.99 5.68
C LEU A 34 -0.75 -17.04 6.54
N GLY A 35 -0.03 -18.08 6.98
CA GLY A 35 -0.58 -19.16 7.80
C GLY A 35 -0.98 -18.75 9.23
N LYS A 36 -0.46 -17.63 9.73
CA LYS A 36 -0.72 -17.14 11.10
C LYS A 36 -2.01 -16.31 11.26
N GLY A 37 -2.83 -16.17 10.21
CA GLY A 37 -4.16 -15.57 10.30
C GLY A 37 -4.22 -14.04 10.18
N GLY A 38 -3.19 -13.39 9.63
CA GLY A 38 -3.16 -11.94 9.44
C GLY A 38 -2.81 -11.18 10.73
N PRO A 39 -1.99 -10.11 10.66
CA PRO A 39 -1.45 -9.52 11.88
C PRO A 39 -2.42 -8.52 12.54
N HIS A 40 -2.63 -8.71 13.85
CA HIS A 40 -3.09 -7.65 14.74
C HIS A 40 -1.86 -6.83 15.17
N GLN A 41 -1.64 -5.70 14.48
CA GLN A 41 -0.52 -4.78 14.65
C GLN A 41 0.87 -5.38 14.35
N VAL A 42 1.65 -4.69 13.52
CA VAL A 42 2.90 -5.21 12.96
C VAL A 42 4.13 -4.59 13.65
N ARG A 43 3.97 -4.24 14.94
CA ARG A 43 4.98 -3.53 15.73
C ARG A 43 6.29 -4.31 15.79
N GLY A 44 7.40 -3.67 15.39
CA GLY A 44 8.73 -4.28 15.41
C GLY A 44 8.87 -5.48 14.47
N ALA A 45 7.91 -5.73 13.59
CA ALA A 45 8.00 -6.82 12.64
C ALA A 45 8.88 -6.44 11.44
N SER A 46 9.28 -7.45 10.67
CA SER A 46 10.05 -7.25 9.46
C SER A 46 9.28 -6.37 8.46
N PRO A 47 9.96 -5.59 7.60
CA PRO A 47 9.29 -4.84 6.53
C PRO A 47 8.41 -5.73 5.64
N LEU A 48 8.79 -7.00 5.44
CA LEU A 48 7.98 -7.96 4.72
C LEU A 48 6.67 -8.28 5.45
N ALA A 49 6.72 -8.46 6.77
CA ALA A 49 5.50 -8.66 7.57
C ALA A 49 4.57 -7.44 7.48
N VAL A 50 5.11 -6.23 7.53
CA VAL A 50 4.33 -4.98 7.39
C VAL A 50 3.67 -4.88 6.03
N VAL A 51 4.43 -5.09 4.94
CA VAL A 51 3.88 -5.02 3.58
C VAL A 51 2.89 -6.15 3.31
N THR A 52 3.12 -7.34 3.86
CA THR A 52 2.17 -8.48 3.77
C THR A 52 0.87 -8.15 4.49
N ALA A 53 0.95 -7.57 5.69
CA ALA A 53 -0.21 -7.10 6.44
C ALA A 53 -1.06 -6.12 5.65
N LEU A 54 -0.40 -5.13 5.05
CA LEU A 54 -1.05 -4.10 4.26
C LEU A 54 -1.72 -4.71 3.03
N ALA A 55 -1.06 -5.64 2.34
CA ALA A 55 -1.64 -6.35 1.21
C ALA A 55 -2.87 -7.16 1.62
N ILE A 56 -2.81 -7.93 2.71
CA ILE A 56 -3.99 -8.67 3.23
C ILE A 56 -5.12 -7.70 3.54
N HIS A 57 -4.83 -6.60 4.24
CA HIS A 57 -5.82 -5.60 4.60
C HIS A 57 -6.51 -5.00 3.37
N ILE A 58 -5.74 -4.59 2.35
CA ILE A 58 -6.29 -4.04 1.10
C ILE A 58 -7.16 -5.09 0.41
N GLU A 59 -6.70 -6.33 0.27
CA GLU A 59 -7.45 -7.39 -0.42
C GLU A 59 -8.79 -7.70 0.25
N GLN A 60 -8.86 -7.61 1.58
CA GLN A 60 -10.07 -7.79 2.37
C GLN A 60 -11.04 -6.59 2.29
N HIS A 61 -10.51 -5.38 2.07
CA HIS A 61 -11.28 -4.13 2.13
C HIS A 61 -11.33 -3.38 0.80
N ARG A 62 -11.10 -4.08 -0.32
CA ARG A 62 -11.16 -3.49 -1.66
C ARG A 62 -12.50 -2.81 -1.89
N LEU A 63 -12.46 -1.59 -2.44
CA LEU A 63 -13.65 -0.77 -2.61
C LEU A 63 -14.62 -1.29 -3.68
N ASP A 64 -14.16 -2.15 -4.58
CA ASP A 64 -15.00 -2.83 -5.56
C ASP A 64 -15.60 -4.15 -5.05
N ARG A 65 -15.19 -4.62 -3.87
CA ARG A 65 -15.69 -5.86 -3.24
C ARG A 65 -16.51 -5.62 -1.98
N THR A 66 -16.43 -4.42 -1.41
CA THR A 66 -17.18 -4.06 -0.20
C THR A 66 -18.64 -3.69 -0.51
N LEU A 67 -19.55 -4.03 0.41
CA LEU A 67 -20.95 -3.60 0.38
C LEU A 67 -21.15 -2.24 1.04
N LEU A 68 -20.11 -1.67 1.65
CA LEU A 68 -20.19 -0.38 2.31
C LEU A 68 -20.34 0.76 1.30
N PRO A 69 -20.99 1.87 1.67
CA PRO A 69 -20.93 3.11 0.91
C PRO A 69 -19.46 3.50 0.65
N ILE A 70 -19.17 4.01 -0.56
CA ILE A 70 -17.79 4.30 -1.00
C ILE A 70 -17.00 5.12 0.02
N TYR A 71 -17.63 6.11 0.64
CA TYR A 71 -16.97 6.94 1.67
C TYR A 71 -16.58 6.15 2.91
N GLN A 72 -17.49 5.32 3.43
CA GLN A 72 -17.25 4.51 4.61
C GLN A 72 -16.24 3.39 4.33
N GLY A 73 -16.35 2.72 3.17
CA GLY A 73 -15.37 1.72 2.74
C GLY A 73 -13.97 2.33 2.61
N ARG A 74 -13.87 3.55 2.07
CA ARG A 74 -12.60 4.28 1.97
C ARG A 74 -12.02 4.63 3.33
N GLU A 75 -12.84 5.14 4.25
CA GLU A 75 -12.41 5.43 5.61
C GLU A 75 -11.91 4.18 6.32
N GLN A 76 -12.62 3.05 6.19
CA GLN A 76 -12.20 1.77 6.76
C GLN A 76 -10.87 1.29 6.16
N LEU A 77 -10.72 1.38 4.83
CA LEU A 77 -9.49 1.01 4.14
C LEU A 77 -8.30 1.83 4.66
N MET A 78 -8.44 3.16 4.77
CA MET A 78 -7.38 4.03 5.26
C MET A 78 -7.09 3.83 6.75
N ALA A 79 -8.12 3.83 7.59
CA ALA A 79 -7.97 3.69 9.03
C ALA A 79 -7.27 2.38 9.38
N GLY A 80 -7.73 1.27 8.80
CA GLY A 80 -7.10 -0.03 9.02
C GLY A 80 -5.65 -0.09 8.53
N ALA A 81 -5.33 0.56 7.40
CA ALA A 81 -3.95 0.61 6.90
C ALA A 81 -3.00 1.36 7.85
N ALA A 82 -3.45 2.48 8.41
CA ALA A 82 -2.68 3.21 9.43
C ALA A 82 -2.52 2.41 10.72
N ASP A 83 -3.58 1.73 11.17
CA ASP A 83 -3.60 0.96 12.41
C ASP A 83 -2.60 -0.21 12.40
N LEU A 84 -2.19 -0.69 11.21
CA LEU A 84 -1.16 -1.73 11.08
C LEU A 84 0.17 -1.35 11.73
N LEU A 85 0.54 -0.07 11.68
CA LEU A 85 1.78 0.42 12.27
C LEU A 85 1.69 0.61 13.80
N GLY A 86 0.47 0.61 14.35
CA GLY A 86 0.20 0.86 15.75
C GLY A 86 0.21 2.34 16.13
N ARG A 87 -0.27 2.63 17.34
CA ARG A 87 -0.51 4.01 17.83
C ARG A 87 0.76 4.85 18.01
N GLU A 88 1.91 4.20 18.17
CA GLU A 88 3.21 4.86 18.38
C GLU A 88 3.91 5.24 17.07
N ALA A 89 3.38 4.82 15.92
CA ALA A 89 3.92 5.21 14.63
C ALA A 89 3.72 6.71 14.40
N SER A 90 4.67 7.34 13.71
CA SER A 90 4.55 8.76 13.38
C SER A 90 3.29 9.00 12.53
N PHE A 91 2.69 10.19 12.66
CA PHE A 91 1.57 10.57 11.80
C PHE A 91 1.94 10.50 10.31
N GLU A 92 3.19 10.82 9.96
CA GLU A 92 3.71 10.71 8.60
C GLU A 92 3.70 9.28 8.07
N ASP A 93 4.14 8.30 8.87
CA ASP A 93 4.16 6.90 8.47
C ASP A 93 2.73 6.34 8.36
N GLN A 94 1.85 6.72 9.28
CA GLN A 94 0.44 6.35 9.20
C GLN A 94 -0.21 6.92 7.93
N ASP A 95 0.03 8.18 7.61
CA ASP A 95 -0.49 8.80 6.38
C ASP A 95 0.11 8.18 5.12
N ALA A 96 1.39 7.78 5.16
CA ALA A 96 2.02 7.05 4.07
C ALA A 96 1.28 5.73 3.79
N PHE A 97 0.85 5.01 4.84
CA PHE A 97 0.10 3.77 4.71
C PHE A 97 -1.33 4.00 4.23
N ARG A 98 -2.00 5.05 4.71
CA ARG A 98 -3.32 5.47 4.19
C ARG A 98 -3.22 5.77 2.70
N LEU A 99 -2.22 6.54 2.29
CA LEU A 99 -1.99 6.89 0.88
C LEU A 99 -1.71 5.63 0.06
N LEU A 100 -0.78 4.79 0.50
CA LEU A 100 -0.41 3.57 -0.22
C LEU A 100 -1.62 2.64 -0.41
N ALA A 101 -2.45 2.47 0.62
CA ALA A 101 -3.67 1.67 0.53
C ALA A 101 -4.65 2.20 -0.52
N LEU A 102 -4.89 3.53 -0.53
CA LEU A 102 -5.76 4.16 -1.53
C LEU A 102 -5.23 3.97 -2.96
N LEU A 103 -3.92 4.17 -3.17
CA LEU A 103 -3.32 4.10 -4.49
C LEU A 103 -3.33 2.67 -5.03
N LEU A 104 -2.99 1.69 -4.19
CA LEU A 104 -3.03 0.28 -4.57
C LEU A 104 -4.46 -0.18 -4.87
N ASP A 105 -5.46 0.18 -4.04
CA ASP A 105 -6.87 -0.12 -4.32
C ASP A 105 -7.32 0.46 -5.67
N LYS A 106 -6.94 1.71 -5.98
CA LYS A 106 -7.23 2.33 -7.29
C LYS A 106 -6.58 1.57 -8.44
N LEU A 107 -5.31 1.20 -8.31
CA LEU A 107 -4.59 0.44 -9.33
C LEU A 107 -5.21 -0.95 -9.56
N LEU A 108 -5.67 -1.61 -8.50
CA LEU A 108 -6.35 -2.91 -8.58
C LEU A 108 -7.75 -2.84 -9.21
N ARG A 109 -8.40 -1.67 -9.14
CA ARG A 109 -9.70 -1.39 -9.79
C ARG A 109 -9.53 -0.89 -11.23
N GLY A 110 -8.36 -0.37 -11.58
CA GLY A 110 -8.05 0.11 -12.92
C GLY A 110 -7.89 -1.05 -13.91
N GLY A 111 -8.41 -0.88 -15.12
CA GLY A 111 -8.30 -1.85 -16.23
C GLY A 111 -7.53 -1.33 -17.44
N GLY A 112 -6.71 -0.29 -17.25
CA GLY A 112 -5.96 0.38 -18.33
C GLY A 112 -4.51 -0.10 -18.45
N ASP A 113 -3.82 0.40 -19.48
CA ASP A 113 -2.38 0.24 -19.59
C ASP A 113 -1.62 0.99 -18.47
N SER A 114 -0.32 0.72 -18.33
CA SER A 114 0.51 1.31 -17.27
C SER A 114 0.47 2.84 -17.27
N ARG A 115 0.32 3.46 -18.44
CA ARG A 115 0.28 4.90 -18.60
C ARG A 115 -1.00 5.52 -18.05
N GLN A 116 -2.16 4.93 -18.37
CA GLN A 116 -3.43 5.40 -17.82
C GLN A 116 -3.52 5.12 -16.32
N ALA A 117 -3.01 3.97 -15.86
CA ALA A 117 -2.91 3.63 -14.45
C ALA A 117 -2.06 4.63 -13.65
N LYS A 118 -0.98 5.17 -14.23
CA LYS A 118 -0.18 6.24 -13.61
C LYS A 118 -0.95 7.55 -13.46
N LEU A 119 -1.75 7.93 -14.47
CA LEU A 119 -2.49 9.19 -14.45
C LEU A 119 -3.67 9.15 -13.46
N ASP A 120 -4.49 8.11 -13.56
CA ASP A 120 -5.74 7.98 -12.80
C ASP A 120 -5.50 7.37 -11.41
N GLY A 121 -4.63 6.37 -11.33
CA GLY A 121 -4.37 5.61 -10.11
C GLY A 121 -3.56 6.40 -9.09
N LEU A 122 -2.60 7.22 -9.54
CA LEU A 122 -1.65 7.93 -8.66
C LEU A 122 -2.06 9.37 -8.31
N THR A 123 -3.28 9.77 -8.64
CA THR A 123 -3.79 11.10 -8.34
C THR A 123 -4.93 11.00 -7.32
N PRO A 124 -4.67 11.30 -6.03
CA PRO A 124 -5.73 11.43 -5.04
C PRO A 124 -6.68 12.57 -5.40
N SER A 125 -7.99 12.31 -5.36
CA SER A 125 -9.05 13.31 -5.49
C SER A 125 -9.02 14.30 -4.32
N VAL A 126 -9.63 15.48 -4.48
CA VAL A 126 -9.71 16.49 -3.41
C VAL A 126 -10.28 15.92 -2.12
N MET A 127 -11.26 15.02 -2.20
CA MET A 127 -11.84 14.37 -1.02
C MET A 127 -10.87 13.40 -0.35
N GLU A 128 -10.13 12.62 -1.12
CA GLU A 128 -9.10 11.71 -0.59
C GLU A 128 -7.95 12.49 0.06
N GLN A 129 -7.53 13.61 -0.55
CA GLN A 129 -6.52 14.48 0.04
C GLN A 129 -6.97 15.08 1.37
N ARG A 130 -8.25 15.45 1.49
CA ARG A 130 -8.82 15.91 2.77
C ARG A 130 -8.87 14.80 3.81
N ALA A 131 -9.25 13.59 3.40
CA ALA A 131 -9.39 12.44 4.30
C ALA A 131 -8.04 11.87 4.79
N LEU A 132 -6.98 12.02 4.00
CA LEU A 132 -5.61 11.73 4.43
C LEU A 132 -5.13 12.65 5.56
N ALA A 133 -5.86 13.76 5.82
CA ALA A 133 -5.60 14.68 6.91
C ALA A 133 -4.11 14.97 7.07
N ALA A 134 -3.42 15.32 5.97
CA ALA A 134 -1.97 15.48 5.92
C ALA A 134 -1.50 16.56 6.91
N ILE A 135 -1.25 16.16 8.16
CA ILE A 135 -0.90 17.03 9.28
C ILE A 135 0.52 17.55 9.07
N SER A 136 1.40 16.75 8.48
CA SER A 136 2.76 17.15 8.14
C SER A 136 2.85 17.81 6.75
N PRO A 137 3.66 18.88 6.62
CA PRO A 137 4.05 19.43 5.32
C PRO A 137 4.64 18.40 4.36
N ASN A 138 5.40 17.43 4.88
CA ASN A 138 6.05 16.39 4.08
C ASN A 138 5.02 15.46 3.44
N THR A 139 4.08 14.95 4.24
CA THR A 139 2.94 14.17 3.75
C THR A 139 2.17 14.94 2.69
N GLY A 140 1.87 16.22 2.96
CA GLY A 140 1.15 17.07 2.00
C GLY A 140 1.89 17.24 0.67
N SER A 141 3.22 17.28 0.69
CA SER A 141 4.06 17.33 -0.51
C SER A 141 3.95 16.04 -1.34
N VAL A 142 4.07 14.88 -0.69
CA VAL A 142 3.96 13.55 -1.34
C VAL A 142 2.59 13.33 -1.94
N VAL A 143 1.52 13.67 -1.20
CA VAL A 143 0.12 13.59 -1.65
C VAL A 143 -0.14 14.46 -2.88
N ARG A 144 0.52 15.63 -2.98
CA ARG A 144 0.44 16.52 -4.15
C ARG A 144 1.37 16.10 -5.30
N GLY A 145 2.10 15.00 -5.17
CA GLY A 145 2.92 14.45 -6.24
C GLY A 145 4.32 15.04 -6.35
N SER A 146 4.97 15.41 -5.23
CA SER A 146 6.36 15.89 -5.20
C SER A 146 7.32 15.00 -5.99
N TRP A 147 7.18 13.68 -5.83
CA TRP A 147 7.97 12.65 -6.51
C TRP A 147 7.94 12.73 -8.04
N ARG A 148 6.92 13.35 -8.67
CA ARG A 148 6.88 13.48 -10.13
C ARG A 148 7.99 14.36 -10.70
N ARG A 149 8.59 15.22 -9.87
CA ARG A 149 9.61 16.20 -10.27
C ARG A 149 10.94 16.05 -9.54
N LYS A 150 11.05 15.08 -8.62
CA LYS A 150 12.29 14.83 -7.88
C LYS A 150 13.32 14.11 -8.76
N SER A 151 14.60 14.39 -8.54
CA SER A 151 15.70 13.53 -8.98
C SER A 151 15.97 12.44 -7.95
N ARG A 152 16.65 11.36 -8.36
CA ARG A 152 16.92 10.18 -7.51
C ARG A 152 17.63 10.52 -6.19
N ASN A 153 18.55 11.48 -6.19
CA ASN A 153 19.28 11.93 -5.00
C ASN A 153 18.45 12.80 -4.03
N GLN A 154 17.21 13.14 -4.37
CA GLN A 154 16.28 13.88 -3.52
C GLN A 154 15.26 12.97 -2.81
N LEU A 155 15.36 11.65 -3.03
CA LEU A 155 14.54 10.66 -2.35
C LEU A 155 15.17 10.31 -1.00
N GLY A 156 14.36 10.35 0.05
CA GLY A 156 14.76 9.91 1.38
C GLY A 156 14.72 8.39 1.52
N HIS A 157 15.09 7.90 2.69
CA HIS A 157 15.05 6.46 3.04
C HIS A 157 14.96 6.21 4.55
N ALA A 158 14.58 7.22 5.34
CA ALA A 158 14.60 7.16 6.80
C ALA A 158 13.24 6.78 7.42
N SER A 159 12.15 6.99 6.68
CA SER A 159 10.77 6.76 7.14
C SER A 159 9.96 5.92 6.15
N TRP A 160 8.77 5.48 6.56
CA TRP A 160 7.84 4.84 5.61
C TRP A 160 7.31 5.83 4.58
N LEU A 161 7.17 7.11 4.95
CA LEU A 161 6.82 8.16 3.99
C LEU A 161 7.87 8.29 2.88
N ASP A 162 9.16 8.26 3.24
CA ASP A 162 10.26 8.27 2.28
C ASP A 162 10.22 7.05 1.35
N VAL A 163 9.99 5.86 1.92
CA VAL A 163 9.87 4.61 1.15
C VAL A 163 8.69 4.68 0.18
N VAL A 164 7.54 5.20 0.61
CA VAL A 164 6.36 5.39 -0.25
C VAL A 164 6.65 6.40 -1.35
N GLU A 165 7.28 7.55 -1.04
CA GLU A 165 7.65 8.53 -2.04
C GLU A 165 8.62 7.96 -3.08
N ALA A 166 9.62 7.17 -2.65
CA ALA A 166 10.55 6.50 -3.53
C ALA A 166 9.86 5.45 -4.41
N ALA A 167 8.91 4.66 -3.86
CA ALA A 167 8.14 3.70 -4.62
C ALA A 167 7.30 4.39 -5.72
N LEU A 168 6.64 5.50 -5.38
CA LEU A 168 5.89 6.31 -6.35
C LEU A 168 6.79 6.91 -7.42
N TRP A 169 7.97 7.41 -7.02
CA TRP A 169 8.98 7.89 -7.97
C TRP A 169 9.42 6.80 -8.95
N CYS A 170 9.73 5.60 -8.46
CA CYS A 170 10.12 4.45 -9.27
C CYS A 170 9.01 4.04 -10.23
N PHE A 171 7.77 3.95 -9.75
CA PHE A 171 6.63 3.59 -10.59
C PHE A 171 6.33 4.65 -11.64
N TRP A 172 6.49 5.94 -11.33
CA TRP A 172 6.29 7.03 -12.30
C TRP A 172 7.31 7.03 -13.43
N HIS A 173 8.60 6.92 -13.07
CA HIS A 173 9.72 7.04 -14.00
C HIS A 173 10.17 5.72 -14.64
N GLY A 174 9.70 4.57 -14.15
CA GLY A 174 9.88 3.29 -14.82
C GLY A 174 8.94 3.15 -16.03
N ASP A 175 9.27 2.29 -16.98
CA ASP A 175 8.43 2.01 -18.16
C ASP A 175 7.28 1.04 -17.85
#